data_AF-A0A7R8VXG8-F1
#
_entry.id   AF-A0A7R8VXG8-F1
#
_cell.length_a   1.000
_cell.length_b   1.000
_cell.length_c   1.000
_cell.angle_alpha   90.00
_cell.angle_beta   90.00
_cell.angle_gamma   90.00
#
_symmetry.space_group_name_H-M   'P 1'
#
loop_
_entity.id
_entity.type
_entity.pdbx_description
1 polymer ?
#
loop_
_entity_poly.entity_id
_entity_poly.type
_entity_poly.pdbx_seq_one_letter_code
_entity_poly.pdbx_strand_id
1 'polypeptide(L)'
;MYLPIESSETSNHQDWPTPIILNRRVGRASYDVPTRRSPLRPVLLTRLAWLIIPQAWSWTVFNMTFNSWRLYVALCTLPSLMAGILISFYDESPKFLLSRGHSEEALHVLRKIYAVNTGRHPDTYPVKAITFEKSQVSQKPTPPPTNTTLAKQIVDLIVSGCKQATPLFKAPHLTSAALVFSIQFGSLLSMNTIRLWMPQLFFIMEDFSKLQAASVDDHSLNSYSICEMLAYTDNIAAVAAANRSLSALSRADTCTVKRHPRRPIVRTPDEHNYFAFQA
;
A
#
# COMPACT_ATOMS: atom_id res chain seq x y z
N MET A 1 66.11 15.66 -12.45
CA MET A 1 66.46 16.99 -12.95
C MET A 1 66.20 17.97 -11.82
N TYR A 2 67.26 18.65 -11.39
CA TYR A 2 67.40 19.38 -10.11
C TYR A 2 66.70 20.75 -10.12
N LEU A 3 66.05 21.09 -8.98
CA LEU A 3 65.96 22.38 -8.23
C LEU A 3 65.54 23.69 -8.99
N PRO A 4 65.16 24.80 -8.30
CA PRO A 4 65.37 25.12 -6.89
C PRO A 4 64.18 25.67 -6.08
N ILE A 5 64.40 25.64 -4.76
CA ILE A 5 63.74 26.38 -3.69
C ILE A 5 64.25 27.83 -3.74
N GLU A 6 63.35 28.80 -3.68
CA GLU A 6 63.71 30.20 -3.44
C GLU A 6 62.85 30.74 -2.30
N SER A 7 63.52 31.14 -1.23
CA SER A 7 62.98 31.86 -0.09
C SER A 7 63.49 33.30 -0.16
N SER A 8 62.58 34.28 -0.16
CA SER A 8 62.92 35.67 0.18
C SER A 8 61.74 36.38 0.85
N GLU A 9 62.03 36.75 2.09
CA GLU A 9 61.57 37.81 2.98
C GLU A 9 60.33 38.71 2.69
N THR A 10 59.48 38.75 3.73
CA THR A 10 58.85 39.89 4.41
C THR A 10 58.09 40.95 3.61
N SER A 11 56.77 40.97 3.78
CA SER A 11 55.98 42.20 3.86
C SER A 11 54.73 41.97 4.71
N ASN A 12 54.59 42.82 5.74
CA ASN A 12 53.42 42.94 6.61
C ASN A 12 52.12 42.98 5.82
N HIS A 13 51.23 42.00 6.03
CA HIS A 13 49.80 42.18 5.95
C HIS A 13 49.12 41.18 6.89
N GLN A 14 48.34 41.71 7.83
CA GLN A 14 47.50 40.96 8.76
C GLN A 14 46.36 40.32 7.97
N ASP A 15 46.64 39.20 7.31
CA ASP A 15 45.66 38.43 6.56
C ASP A 15 44.80 37.59 7.51
N TRP A 16 43.54 37.97 7.66
CA TRP A 16 42.51 37.09 8.22
C TRP A 16 42.43 35.83 7.35
N PRO A 17 42.37 34.62 7.94
CA PRO A 17 42.28 33.40 7.14
C PRO A 17 40.97 33.42 6.35
N THR A 18 41.10 33.40 5.03
CA THR A 18 39.99 33.29 4.09
C THR A 18 39.17 32.04 4.42
N PRO A 19 37.83 32.11 4.45
CA PRO A 19 37.01 30.92 4.57
C PRO A 19 37.30 30.03 3.37
N ILE A 20 37.76 28.80 3.64
CA ILE A 20 37.98 27.78 2.63
C ILE A 20 36.61 27.45 2.03
N ILE A 21 36.26 28.13 0.93
CA ILE A 21 35.16 27.73 0.08
C ILE A 21 35.60 26.41 -0.54
N LEU A 22 35.11 25.30 0.02
CA LEU A 22 35.23 23.98 -0.58
C LEU A 22 34.39 23.96 -1.86
N ASN A 23 34.89 24.61 -2.91
CA ASN A 23 34.43 24.43 -4.27
C ASN A 23 34.98 23.10 -4.79
N ARG A 24 34.76 22.03 -4.02
CA ARG A 24 35.02 20.68 -4.47
C ARG A 24 33.90 20.42 -5.45
N ARG A 25 34.20 20.63 -6.73
CA ARG A 25 33.47 20.04 -7.85
C ARG A 25 33.47 18.55 -7.55
N VAL A 26 32.47 18.07 -6.82
CA VAL A 26 32.27 16.67 -6.51
C VAL A 26 32.14 16.04 -7.88
N GLY A 27 33.23 15.44 -8.36
CA GLY A 27 33.18 14.54 -9.50
C GLY A 27 32.01 13.64 -9.21
N ARG A 28 31.00 13.70 -10.08
CA ARG A 28 29.78 12.93 -9.97
C ARG A 28 30.24 11.49 -10.01
N ALA A 29 30.55 10.92 -8.85
CA ALA A 29 30.70 9.50 -8.68
C ALA A 29 29.32 9.00 -9.07
N SER A 30 29.20 8.49 -10.28
CA SER A 30 28.11 7.63 -10.66
C SER A 30 28.17 6.48 -9.67
N TYR A 31 27.45 6.64 -8.55
CA TYR A 31 27.00 5.51 -7.79
C TYR A 31 26.00 4.82 -8.72
N ASP A 32 26.52 4.05 -9.67
CA ASP A 32 25.79 2.92 -10.23
C ASP A 32 25.63 1.95 -9.06
N VAL A 33 24.68 2.27 -8.17
CA VAL A 33 24.12 1.31 -7.24
C VAL A 33 23.56 0.23 -8.16
N PRO A 34 24.09 -1.00 -8.13
CA PRO A 34 23.55 -2.07 -8.93
C PRO A 34 22.11 -2.24 -8.47
N THR A 35 21.15 -1.75 -9.26
CA THR A 35 19.71 -1.92 -9.07
C THR A 35 19.31 -3.37 -9.36
N ARG A 36 20.17 -4.34 -8.99
CA ARG A 36 19.79 -5.72 -8.83
C ARG A 36 18.94 -5.78 -7.56
N ARG A 37 17.68 -5.36 -7.68
CA ARG A 37 16.60 -5.72 -6.75
C ARG A 37 16.58 -7.25 -6.72
N SER A 38 17.31 -7.82 -5.77
CA SER A 38 17.30 -9.25 -5.53
C SER A 38 15.86 -9.65 -5.20
N PRO A 39 15.26 -10.64 -5.88
CA PRO A 39 13.88 -11.07 -5.64
C PRO A 39 13.71 -11.77 -4.28
N LEU A 40 14.72 -11.73 -3.42
CA LEU A 40 14.78 -12.39 -2.12
C LEU A 40 13.62 -11.98 -1.20
N ARG A 41 13.16 -10.72 -1.28
CA ARG A 41 12.14 -10.20 -0.36
C ARG A 41 10.76 -10.86 -0.55
N PRO A 42 10.13 -10.86 -1.74
CA PRO A 42 8.85 -11.55 -1.92
C PRO A 42 8.99 -13.07 -1.73
N VAL A 43 10.11 -13.67 -2.14
CA VAL A 43 10.34 -15.12 -2.02
C VAL A 43 10.37 -15.57 -0.56
N LEU A 44 10.95 -14.78 0.35
CA LEU A 44 11.00 -15.12 1.78
C LEU A 44 9.60 -15.17 2.41
N LEU A 45 8.76 -14.17 2.13
CA LEU A 45 7.39 -14.10 2.67
C LEU A 45 6.54 -15.26 2.15
N THR A 46 6.64 -15.59 0.87
CA THR A 46 5.91 -16.72 0.28
C THR A 46 6.35 -18.06 0.89
N ARG A 47 7.65 -18.25 1.15
CA ARG A 47 8.16 -19.46 1.82
C ARG A 47 7.65 -19.58 3.26
N LEU A 48 7.64 -18.46 3.99
CA LEU A 48 7.10 -18.42 5.36
C LEU A 48 5.59 -18.70 5.38
N ALA A 49 4.84 -18.14 4.43
CA ALA A 49 3.41 -18.37 4.29
C ALA A 49 3.11 -19.86 4.05
N TRP A 50 3.84 -20.47 3.11
CA TRP A 50 3.67 -21.88 2.77
C TRP A 50 4.03 -22.82 3.93
N LEU A 51 5.04 -22.47 4.74
CA LEU A 51 5.43 -23.28 5.90
C LEU A 51 4.42 -23.19 7.07
N ILE A 52 3.85 -22.00 7.28
CA ILE A 52 3.09 -21.69 8.49
C ILE A 52 1.59 -21.91 8.30
N ILE A 53 1.00 -21.45 7.19
CA ILE A 53 -0.45 -21.47 6.97
C ILE A 53 -1.06 -22.89 7.03
N PRO A 54 -0.44 -23.95 6.46
CA PRO A 54 -1.00 -25.30 6.49
C PRO A 54 -1.02 -25.97 7.87
N GLN A 55 -0.31 -25.42 8.87
CA GLN A 55 -0.26 -26.02 10.20
C GLN A 55 -1.62 -25.86 10.91
N ALA A 56 -2.08 -26.89 11.60
CA ALA A 56 -3.37 -26.90 12.29
C ALA A 56 -3.30 -26.47 13.78
N TRP A 57 -2.20 -25.84 14.21
CA TRP A 57 -2.02 -25.48 15.61
C TRP A 57 -2.93 -24.33 16.03
N SER A 58 -3.60 -24.50 17.16
CA SER A 58 -4.36 -23.45 17.84
C SER A 58 -3.95 -23.41 19.31
N TRP A 59 -3.32 -22.31 19.73
CA TRP A 59 -2.95 -22.10 21.13
C TRP A 59 -3.75 -20.94 21.71
N THR A 60 -4.25 -21.10 22.93
CA THR A 60 -4.95 -20.04 23.66
C THR A 60 -3.97 -19.33 24.57
N VAL A 61 -3.73 -18.03 24.33
CA VAL A 61 -2.86 -17.19 25.16
C VAL A 61 -3.64 -15.92 25.51
N PHE A 62 -3.70 -15.55 26.80
CA PHE A 62 -4.43 -14.37 27.29
C PHE A 62 -5.87 -14.24 26.74
N ASN A 63 -6.67 -15.31 26.81
CA ASN A 63 -8.05 -15.37 26.27
C ASN A 63 -8.19 -15.11 24.77
N MET A 64 -7.09 -15.17 24.00
CA MET A 64 -7.10 -15.09 22.54
C MET A 64 -6.59 -16.39 21.92
N THR A 65 -7.36 -16.94 20.98
CA THR A 65 -6.94 -18.09 20.16
C THR A 65 -5.98 -17.63 19.07
N PHE A 66 -4.72 -18.05 19.15
CA PHE A 66 -3.72 -17.85 18.11
C PHE A 66 -3.74 -19.05 17.16
N ASN A 67 -4.21 -18.80 15.95
CA ASN A 67 -4.18 -19.74 14.83
C ASN A 67 -2.98 -19.44 13.94
N SER A 68 -2.56 -20.40 13.12
CA SER A 68 -1.39 -20.30 12.24
C SER A 68 -1.34 -19.05 11.36
N TRP A 69 -2.49 -18.59 10.85
CA TRP A 69 -2.55 -17.35 10.05
C TRP A 69 -2.26 -16.08 10.88
N ARG A 70 -2.69 -16.04 12.15
CA ARG A 70 -2.41 -14.90 13.06
C ARG A 70 -0.92 -14.83 13.39
N LEU A 71 -0.29 -16.00 13.55
CA LEU A 71 1.15 -16.10 13.73
C LEU A 71 1.92 -15.62 12.50
N TYR A 72 1.49 -16.02 11.29
CA TYR A 72 2.09 -15.53 10.04
C TYR A 72 2.02 -14.00 9.93
N VAL A 73 0.84 -13.41 10.21
CA VAL A 73 0.68 -11.94 10.19
C VAL A 73 1.58 -11.28 11.23
N ALA A 74 1.67 -11.82 12.45
CA ALA A 74 2.56 -11.30 13.48
C ALA A 74 4.04 -11.36 13.08
N LEU A 75 4.49 -12.45 12.45
CA LEU A 75 5.87 -12.56 11.95
C LEU A 75 6.16 -11.55 10.84
N CYS A 76 5.17 -11.24 9.99
CA CYS A 76 5.31 -10.24 8.95
C CYS A 76 5.46 -8.81 9.48
N THR A 77 4.98 -8.51 10.69
CA THR A 77 5.11 -7.18 11.30
C THR A 77 6.44 -6.98 12.02
N LEU A 78 7.13 -8.06 12.42
CA LEU A 78 8.40 -7.97 13.16
C LEU A 78 9.49 -7.18 12.40
N PRO A 79 9.74 -7.38 11.09
CA PRO A 79 10.74 -6.59 10.37
C PRO A 79 10.39 -5.10 10.34
N SER A 80 9.10 -4.75 10.25
CA SER A 80 8.64 -3.37 10.28
C SER A 80 8.84 -2.73 11.65
N LEU A 81 8.53 -3.46 12.73
CA LEU A 81 8.77 -3.01 14.09
C LEU A 81 10.27 -2.83 14.36
N MET A 82 11.08 -3.81 13.94
CA MET A 82 12.54 -3.74 14.05
C MET A 82 13.11 -2.56 13.26
N ALA A 83 12.62 -2.30 12.06
CA ALA A 83 13.01 -1.11 11.29
C ALA A 83 12.64 0.19 12.01
N GLY A 84 11.44 0.27 12.61
CA GLY A 84 11.03 1.42 13.41
C GLY A 84 11.95 1.68 14.60
N ILE A 85 12.28 0.62 15.36
CA ILE A 85 13.23 0.69 16.48
C ILE A 85 14.61 1.13 16.00
N LEU A 86 15.11 0.55 14.90
CA LEU A 86 16.42 0.92 14.35
C LEU A 86 16.46 2.39 13.93
N ILE A 87 15.42 2.90 13.27
CA ILE A 87 15.32 4.31 12.87
C ILE A 87 15.39 5.25 14.07
N SER A 88 14.80 4.88 15.23
CA SER A 88 14.90 5.69 16.45
C SER A 88 16.33 5.82 17.00
N PHE A 89 17.23 4.92 16.65
CA PHE A 89 18.65 4.99 17.03
C PHE A 89 19.54 5.72 16.02
N TYR A 90 19.01 6.06 14.83
CA TYR A 90 19.78 6.81 13.84
C TYR A 90 19.81 8.30 14.22
N ASP A 91 20.99 8.89 14.11
CA ASP A 91 21.13 10.34 14.24
C ASP A 91 20.43 11.04 13.07
N GLU A 92 19.92 12.23 13.35
CA GLU A 92 19.33 13.09 12.33
C GLU A 92 20.32 13.37 11.18
N SER A 93 19.77 13.52 9.97
CA SER A 93 20.62 13.76 8.79
C SER A 93 21.45 15.04 8.98
N PRO A 94 22.79 15.02 8.74
CA PRO A 94 23.62 16.22 8.85
C PRO A 94 23.12 17.39 8.01
N LYS A 95 22.50 17.10 6.86
CA LYS A 95 21.88 18.11 5.99
C LYS A 95 20.67 18.77 6.65
N PHE A 96 19.87 18.01 7.40
CA PHE A 96 18.73 18.54 8.15
C PHE A 96 19.21 19.45 9.28
N LEU A 97 20.19 19.00 10.08
CA LEU A 97 20.78 19.80 11.17
C LEU A 97 21.37 21.12 10.65
N LEU A 98 22.10 21.09 9.52
CA LEU A 98 22.60 22.30 8.85
C LEU A 98 21.48 23.24 8.39
N SER A 99 20.37 22.71 7.87
CA SER A 99 19.22 23.54 7.44
C SER A 99 18.51 24.25 8.59
N ARG A 100 18.61 23.71 9.82
CA ARG A 100 18.08 24.30 11.05
C ARG A 100 19.06 25.25 11.74
N GLY A 101 20.28 25.39 11.24
CA GLY A 101 21.33 26.22 11.83
C GLY A 101 22.14 25.52 12.93
N HIS A 102 21.93 24.23 13.17
CA HIS A 102 22.66 23.44 14.16
C HIS A 102 23.97 22.88 13.55
N SER A 103 24.89 23.79 13.25
CA SER A 103 26.12 23.48 12.52
C SER A 103 27.09 22.58 13.31
N GLU A 104 27.17 22.77 14.64
CA GLU A 104 28.03 21.95 15.52
C GLU A 104 27.51 20.50 15.65
N GLU A 105 26.19 20.32 15.82
CA GLU A 105 25.57 18.99 15.86
C GLU A 105 25.76 18.26 14.53
N ALA A 106 25.59 18.95 13.41
CA ALA A 106 25.83 18.37 12.08
C ALA A 106 27.28 17.90 11.91
N LEU A 107 28.22 18.68 12.44
CA LEU A 107 29.65 18.35 12.39
C LEU A 107 29.97 17.13 13.26
N HIS A 108 29.36 17.02 14.44
CA HIS A 108 29.46 15.83 15.29
C HIS A 108 28.97 14.56 14.57
N VAL A 109 27.79 14.62 13.93
CA VAL A 109 27.27 13.48 13.16
C VAL A 109 28.21 13.12 12.00
N LEU A 110 28.78 14.10 11.30
CA LEU A 110 29.75 13.86 10.23
C LEU A 110 31.06 13.22 10.72
N ARG A 111 31.55 13.62 11.90
CA ARG A 111 32.71 12.98 12.55
C ARG A 111 32.41 11.52 12.89
N LYS A 112 31.21 11.22 13.40
CA LYS A 112 30.76 9.85 13.70
C LYS A 112 30.69 9.00 12.42
N ILE A 113 30.08 9.53 11.36
CA ILE A 113 30.01 8.85 10.06
C ILE A 113 31.43 8.61 9.50
N TYR A 114 32.33 9.59 9.61
CA TYR A 114 33.73 9.45 9.20
C TYR A 114 34.44 8.33 9.97
N ALA A 115 34.28 8.28 11.29
CA ALA A 115 34.89 7.26 12.14
C ALA A 115 34.37 5.85 11.79
N VAL A 116 33.06 5.70 11.57
CA VAL A 116 32.45 4.43 11.16
C VAL A 116 32.95 3.99 9.78
N ASN A 117 33.05 4.91 8.82
CA ASN A 117 33.45 4.58 7.45
C ASN A 117 34.95 4.31 7.29
N THR A 118 35.79 4.99 8.06
CA THR A 118 37.26 4.92 7.91
C THR A 118 37.94 4.10 9.00
N GLY A 119 37.25 3.81 10.09
CA GLY A 119 37.82 3.21 11.30
C GLY A 119 38.77 4.13 12.09
N ARG A 120 38.90 5.41 11.70
CA ARG A 120 39.82 6.38 12.33
C ARG A 120 39.12 7.18 13.42
N HIS A 121 39.89 7.76 14.33
CA HIS A 121 39.35 8.57 15.44
C HIS A 121 38.53 9.76 14.91
N PRO A 122 37.35 10.07 15.49
CA PRO A 122 36.50 11.21 15.10
C PRO A 122 37.23 12.55 14.99
N ASP A 123 38.23 12.79 15.84
CA ASP A 123 39.00 14.04 15.88
C ASP A 123 39.96 14.21 14.70
N THR A 124 40.22 13.14 13.95
CA THR A 124 41.03 13.18 12.72
C THR A 124 40.22 13.74 11.54
N TYR A 125 38.95 14.06 11.75
CA TYR A 125 38.09 14.60 10.71
C TYR A 125 38.60 15.99 10.26
N PRO A 126 38.91 16.17 8.96
CA PRO A 126 39.61 17.36 8.47
C PRO A 126 38.76 18.64 8.49
N VAL A 127 37.43 18.54 8.62
CA VAL A 127 36.53 19.69 8.57
C VAL A 127 36.20 20.16 9.99
N LYS A 128 36.58 21.41 10.30
CA LYS A 128 36.43 22.02 11.63
C LYS A 128 35.19 22.89 11.80
N ALA A 129 34.64 23.42 10.70
CA ALA A 129 33.41 24.21 10.70
C ALA A 129 32.66 23.97 9.38
N ILE A 130 31.33 23.97 9.44
CA ILE A 130 30.46 23.79 8.27
C ILE A 130 29.34 24.81 8.37
N THR A 131 29.16 25.61 7.33
CA THR A 131 28.08 26.59 7.24
C THR A 131 27.18 26.21 6.06
N PHE A 132 25.86 26.28 6.27
CA PHE A 132 24.92 26.07 5.19
C PHE A 132 24.85 27.32 4.30
N GLU A 133 25.40 27.25 3.09
CA GLU A 133 25.23 28.32 2.11
C GLU A 133 23.79 28.31 1.60
N LYS A 134 23.00 29.30 2.02
CA LYS A 134 21.63 29.50 1.53
C LYS A 134 21.71 29.97 0.08
N SER A 135 21.74 29.04 -0.89
CA SER A 135 21.51 29.38 -2.30
C SER A 135 20.08 29.88 -2.46
N GLN A 136 19.89 31.20 -2.35
CA GLN A 136 18.93 32.05 -3.10
C GLN A 136 17.51 31.50 -3.38
N VAL A 137 16.95 30.66 -2.52
CA VAL A 137 15.49 30.48 -2.42
C VAL A 137 15.11 30.89 -1.02
N SER A 138 14.81 32.18 -0.92
CA SER A 138 14.42 32.87 0.30
C SER A 138 13.18 32.21 0.92
N GLN A 139 13.38 31.25 1.81
CA GLN A 139 12.54 31.17 3.00
C GLN A 139 13.12 32.16 3.99
N LYS A 140 12.54 33.36 3.98
CA LYS A 140 12.58 34.29 5.10
C LYS A 140 12.20 33.48 6.35
N PRO A 141 12.97 33.51 7.44
CA PRO A 141 12.51 32.92 8.70
C PRO A 141 11.25 33.68 9.07
N THR A 142 10.08 33.09 8.87
CA THR A 142 8.86 33.61 9.48
C THR A 142 9.06 33.44 10.97
N PRO A 143 8.98 34.52 11.79
CA PRO A 143 9.09 34.40 13.23
C PRO A 143 8.04 33.39 13.73
N PRO A 144 8.33 32.61 14.78
CA PRO A 144 7.39 31.62 15.30
C PRO A 144 6.08 32.35 15.63
N PRO A 145 4.95 32.02 14.97
CA PRO A 145 3.69 32.63 15.32
C PRO A 145 3.24 31.99 16.63
N THR A 146 3.45 32.71 17.72
CA THR A 146 3.24 32.31 19.12
C THR A 146 1.81 31.89 19.48
N ASN A 147 0.89 31.84 18.52
CA ASN A 147 -0.52 31.50 18.76
C ASN A 147 -1.20 31.01 17.46
N THR A 148 -0.56 30.10 16.72
CA THR A 148 -1.19 29.45 15.56
C THR A 148 -2.01 28.24 15.99
N THR A 149 -3.27 28.22 15.55
CA THR A 149 -4.14 27.05 15.66
C THR A 149 -3.56 25.88 14.85
N LEU A 150 -3.76 24.64 15.33
CA LEU A 150 -3.35 23.39 14.68
C LEU A 150 -3.73 23.38 13.18
N ALA A 151 -4.92 23.91 12.85
CA ALA A 151 -5.39 24.06 11.48
C ALA A 151 -4.48 24.93 10.61
N LYS A 152 -3.96 26.06 11.11
CA LYS A 152 -3.03 26.91 10.35
C LYS A 152 -1.70 26.22 10.10
N GLN A 153 -1.21 25.45 11.08
CA GLN A 153 0.02 24.66 10.91
C GLN A 153 -0.14 23.58 9.84
N ILE A 154 -1.27 22.86 9.82
CA ILE A 154 -1.57 21.88 8.77
C ILE A 154 -1.65 22.56 7.40
N VAL A 155 -2.34 23.69 7.30
CA VAL A 155 -2.45 24.43 6.04
C VAL A 155 -1.08 24.89 5.54
N ASP A 156 -0.24 25.43 6.41
CA ASP A 156 1.11 25.87 6.05
C ASP A 156 2.00 24.71 5.58
N LEU A 157 1.85 23.52 6.19
CA LEU A 157 2.53 22.30 5.76
C LEU A 157 2.06 21.85 4.37
N ILE A 158 0.74 21.83 4.13
CA ILE A 158 0.16 21.46 2.83
C ILE A 158 0.60 22.43 1.75
N VAL A 159 0.50 23.74 2.01
CA VAL A 159 0.89 24.78 1.05
C VAL A 159 2.39 24.71 0.75
N SER A 160 3.22 24.45 1.77
CA SER A 160 4.66 24.24 1.58
C SER A 160 4.95 22.99 0.75
N GLY A 161 4.24 21.89 1.00
CA GLY A 161 4.31 20.68 0.19
C GLY A 161 3.89 20.91 -1.25
N CYS A 162 2.77 21.60 -1.49
CA CYS A 162 2.29 21.94 -2.82
C CYS A 162 3.29 22.83 -3.58
N LYS A 163 3.93 23.81 -2.90
CA LYS A 163 4.99 24.64 -3.50
C LYS A 163 6.21 23.82 -3.92
N GLN A 164 6.59 22.80 -3.12
CA GLN A 164 7.68 21.86 -3.45
C GLN A 164 7.28 20.87 -4.55
N ALA A 165 6.00 20.52 -4.66
CA ALA A 165 5.48 19.66 -5.72
C ALA A 165 5.30 20.39 -7.06
N THR A 166 5.04 21.70 -7.03
CA THR A 166 4.85 22.56 -8.22
C THR A 166 5.95 22.40 -9.29
N PRO A 167 7.26 22.36 -8.99
CA PRO A 167 8.30 22.16 -10.02
C PRO A 167 8.22 20.81 -10.75
N LEU A 168 7.62 19.77 -10.16
CA LEU A 168 7.41 18.47 -10.84
C LEU A 168 6.37 18.56 -11.97
N PHE A 169 5.46 19.54 -11.90
CA PHE A 169 4.40 19.75 -12.88
C PHE A 169 4.73 20.84 -13.92
N LYS A 170 5.96 21.36 -13.92
CA LYS A 170 6.43 22.30 -14.95
C LYS A 170 6.98 21.53 -16.17
N ALA A 171 6.77 22.07 -17.37
CA ALA A 171 7.48 21.60 -18.57
C ALA A 171 9.00 21.83 -18.35
N PRO A 172 9.90 20.85 -18.60
CA PRO A 172 9.81 19.68 -19.51
C PRO A 172 9.49 18.32 -18.84
N HIS A 173 9.29 18.26 -17.53
CA HIS A 173 9.14 16.99 -16.80
C HIS A 173 7.71 16.47 -16.70
N LEU A 174 6.72 17.27 -17.07
CA LEU A 174 5.30 16.93 -16.95
C LEU A 174 4.91 15.65 -17.73
N THR A 175 5.46 15.43 -18.92
CA THR A 175 5.19 14.22 -19.72
C THR A 175 5.74 12.96 -19.04
N SER A 176 6.94 13.03 -18.50
CA SER A 176 7.55 11.94 -17.72
C SER A 176 6.77 11.68 -16.44
N ALA A 177 6.36 12.74 -15.73
CA ALA A 177 5.54 12.62 -14.52
C ALA A 177 4.17 12.00 -14.84
N ALA A 178 3.48 12.45 -15.88
CA ALA A 178 2.21 11.90 -16.32
C ALA A 178 2.34 10.41 -16.67
N LEU A 179 3.38 10.03 -17.42
CA LEU A 179 3.67 8.63 -17.74
C LEU A 179 3.87 7.79 -16.48
N VAL A 180 4.67 8.27 -15.52
CA VAL A 180 4.90 7.56 -14.24
C VAL A 180 3.59 7.43 -13.45
N PHE A 181 2.77 8.48 -13.39
CA PHE A 181 1.48 8.43 -12.70
C PHE A 181 0.51 7.46 -13.38
N SER A 182 0.44 7.43 -14.71
CA SER A 182 -0.40 6.48 -15.44
C SER A 182 0.02 5.04 -15.20
N ILE A 183 1.33 4.75 -15.22
CA ILE A 183 1.85 3.41 -14.89
C ILE A 183 1.49 3.03 -13.45
N GLN A 184 1.73 3.92 -12.49
CA GLN A 184 1.45 3.63 -11.09
C GLN A 184 -0.05 3.44 -10.83
N PHE A 185 -0.90 4.24 -11.47
CA PHE A 185 -2.35 4.12 -11.40
C PHE A 185 -2.82 2.79 -12.00
N GLY A 186 -2.37 2.43 -13.20
CA GLY A 186 -2.72 1.17 -13.84
C GLY A 186 -2.23 -0.05 -13.05
N SER A 187 -1.04 0.02 -12.46
CA SER A 187 -0.52 -1.04 -11.58
C SER A 187 -1.35 -1.17 -10.30
N LEU A 188 -1.76 -0.06 -9.69
CA LEU A 188 -2.56 -0.08 -8.48
C LEU A 188 -3.98 -0.58 -8.77
N LEU A 189 -4.60 -0.09 -9.84
CA LEU A 189 -5.92 -0.53 -10.28
C LEU A 189 -5.92 -2.04 -10.56
N SER A 190 -5.00 -2.52 -11.39
CA SER A 190 -4.93 -3.94 -11.75
C SER A 190 -4.71 -4.84 -10.53
N MET A 191 -3.76 -4.49 -9.64
CA MET A 191 -3.47 -5.28 -8.44
C MET A 191 -4.65 -5.30 -7.44
N ASN A 192 -5.35 -4.19 -7.26
CA ASN A 192 -6.50 -4.15 -6.35
C ASN A 192 -7.72 -4.86 -6.94
N THR A 193 -7.99 -4.68 -8.24
CA THR A 193 -9.10 -5.36 -8.92
C THR A 193 -8.92 -6.87 -8.88
N ILE A 194 -7.75 -7.39 -9.25
CA ILE A 194 -7.53 -8.85 -9.23
C ILE A 194 -7.63 -9.42 -7.82
N ARG A 195 -7.18 -8.66 -6.80
CA ARG A 195 -7.27 -9.08 -5.39
C ARG A 195 -8.71 -9.18 -4.89
N LEU A 196 -9.58 -8.25 -5.31
CA LEU A 196 -11.00 -8.28 -4.96
C LEU A 196 -11.74 -9.42 -5.65
N TRP A 197 -11.38 -9.71 -6.90
CA TRP A 197 -12.01 -10.78 -7.70
C TRP A 197 -11.47 -12.18 -7.41
N MET A 198 -10.31 -12.29 -6.78
CA MET A 198 -9.62 -13.56 -6.52
C MET A 198 -10.51 -14.63 -5.84
N PRO A 199 -11.28 -14.33 -4.78
CA PRO A 199 -12.12 -15.35 -4.13
C PRO A 199 -13.21 -15.89 -5.06
N GLN A 200 -13.88 -15.00 -5.81
CA GLN A 200 -14.92 -15.37 -6.76
C GLN A 200 -14.34 -16.20 -7.92
N LEU A 201 -13.17 -15.81 -8.42
CA LEU A 201 -12.50 -16.55 -9.48
C LEU A 201 -12.16 -17.98 -9.04
N PHE A 202 -11.64 -18.17 -7.83
CA PHE A 202 -11.36 -19.51 -7.29
C PHE A 202 -12.63 -20.36 -7.13
N PHE A 203 -13.72 -19.75 -6.65
CA PHE A 203 -15.00 -20.43 -6.54
C PHE A 203 -15.52 -20.90 -7.91
N ILE A 204 -15.47 -20.04 -8.93
CA ILE A 204 -15.89 -20.38 -10.29
C ILE A 204 -15.03 -21.53 -10.84
N MET A 205 -13.72 -21.45 -10.72
CA MET A 205 -12.82 -22.52 -11.19
C MET A 205 -13.10 -23.85 -10.50
N GLU A 206 -13.37 -23.84 -9.19
CA GLU A 206 -13.73 -25.05 -8.45
C GLU A 206 -15.08 -25.63 -8.90
N ASP A 207 -16.10 -24.78 -9.08
CA ASP A 207 -17.43 -25.21 -9.53
C ASP A 207 -17.38 -25.85 -10.92
N PHE A 208 -16.67 -25.22 -11.87
CA PHE A 208 -16.43 -25.80 -13.19
C PHE A 208 -15.69 -27.13 -13.13
N SER A 209 -14.66 -27.24 -12.29
CA SER A 209 -13.90 -28.49 -12.16
C SER A 209 -14.79 -29.64 -11.69
N LYS A 210 -15.78 -29.37 -10.82
CA LYS A 210 -16.75 -30.36 -10.35
C LYS A 210 -17.74 -30.76 -11.43
N LEU A 211 -18.24 -29.79 -12.20
CA LEU A 211 -19.13 -30.06 -13.34
C LEU A 211 -18.44 -30.91 -14.40
N GLN A 212 -17.18 -30.62 -14.70
CA GLN A 212 -16.36 -31.41 -15.63
C GLN A 212 -16.11 -32.83 -15.11
N ALA A 213 -15.87 -32.99 -13.80
CA ALA A 213 -15.73 -34.31 -13.19
C ALA A 213 -17.04 -35.13 -13.20
N ALA A 214 -18.20 -34.47 -13.24
CA ALA A 214 -19.51 -35.12 -13.34
C ALA A 214 -19.88 -35.49 -14.79
N SER A 215 -19.39 -34.75 -15.78
CA SER A 215 -19.52 -35.10 -17.21
C SER A 215 -18.46 -36.12 -17.61
N VAL A 216 -18.60 -37.36 -17.14
CA VAL A 216 -17.80 -38.49 -17.60
C VAL A 216 -18.28 -38.89 -18.99
N ASP A 217 -17.67 -38.33 -20.04
CA ASP A 217 -17.39 -38.99 -21.32
C ASP A 217 -16.59 -38.00 -22.20
N ASP A 218 -15.41 -38.44 -22.62
CA ASP A 218 -14.38 -37.70 -23.36
C ASP A 218 -13.45 -36.84 -22.48
N HIS A 219 -12.31 -37.43 -22.15
CA HIS A 219 -11.15 -36.75 -21.58
C HIS A 219 -10.45 -35.91 -22.68
N SER A 220 -11.21 -35.19 -23.52
CA SER A 220 -10.63 -34.16 -24.37
C SER A 220 -10.13 -33.05 -23.44
N LEU A 221 -8.82 -32.94 -23.39
CA LEU A 221 -8.06 -31.97 -22.62
C LEU A 221 -8.24 -30.58 -23.25
N ASN A 222 -9.48 -30.12 -23.40
CA ASN A 222 -9.76 -28.77 -23.82
C ASN A 222 -9.39 -27.86 -22.66
N SER A 223 -8.30 -27.12 -22.84
CA SER A 223 -7.92 -26.05 -21.93
C SER A 223 -8.94 -24.92 -22.08
N TYR A 224 -9.97 -24.93 -21.23
CA TYR A 224 -10.95 -23.84 -21.20
C TYR A 224 -10.29 -22.56 -20.71
N SER A 225 -10.58 -21.47 -21.40
CA SER A 225 -10.13 -20.16 -20.96
C SER A 225 -10.97 -19.65 -19.77
N ILE A 226 -10.40 -18.78 -18.94
CA ILE A 226 -11.16 -18.09 -17.89
C ILE A 226 -12.36 -17.33 -18.48
N CYS A 227 -12.23 -16.80 -19.69
CA CYS A 227 -13.32 -16.10 -20.37
C CYS A 227 -14.52 -17.03 -20.66
N GLU A 228 -14.27 -18.27 -21.07
CA GLU A 228 -15.32 -19.25 -21.32
C GLU A 228 -16.00 -19.68 -20.02
N MET A 229 -15.23 -19.85 -18.94
CA MET A 229 -15.78 -20.14 -17.62
C MET A 229 -16.69 -19.00 -17.13
N LEU A 230 -16.27 -17.74 -17.27
CA LEU A 230 -17.08 -16.59 -16.88
C LEU A 230 -18.35 -16.47 -17.73
N ALA A 231 -18.25 -16.64 -19.05
CA ALA A 231 -19.40 -16.57 -19.95
C ALA A 231 -20.47 -17.62 -19.60
N TYR A 232 -20.07 -18.83 -19.21
CA TYR A 232 -21.03 -19.85 -18.79
C TYR A 232 -21.64 -19.56 -17.41
N THR A 233 -20.91 -18.96 -16.46
CA THR A 233 -21.54 -18.51 -15.20
C THR A 233 -22.60 -17.43 -15.41
N ASP A 234 -22.36 -16.49 -16.33
CA ASP A 234 -23.33 -15.44 -16.66
C ASP A 234 -24.60 -16.05 -17.28
N ASN A 235 -24.42 -17.04 -18.16
CA ASN A 235 -25.54 -17.78 -18.76
C ASN A 235 -26.34 -18.55 -17.70
N ILE A 236 -25.68 -19.22 -16.75
CA ILE A 236 -26.37 -19.88 -15.62
C ILE A 236 -27.11 -18.86 -14.77
N ALA A 237 -26.49 -17.74 -14.43
CA ALA A 237 -27.12 -16.70 -13.62
C ALA A 237 -28.36 -16.12 -14.33
N ALA A 238 -28.28 -15.90 -15.64
CA ALA A 238 -29.40 -15.46 -16.46
C ALA A 238 -30.53 -16.49 -16.51
N VAL A 239 -30.21 -17.78 -16.70
CA VAL A 239 -31.20 -18.88 -16.68
C VAL A 239 -31.83 -19.03 -15.29
N ALA A 240 -31.05 -18.93 -14.21
CA ALA A 240 -31.57 -18.96 -12.85
C ALA A 240 -32.48 -17.76 -12.55
N ALA A 241 -32.14 -16.57 -13.05
CA ALA A 241 -33.00 -15.39 -12.93
C ALA A 241 -34.31 -15.56 -13.71
N ALA A 242 -34.26 -16.13 -14.91
CA ALA A 242 -35.43 -16.46 -15.71
C ALA A 242 -36.31 -17.55 -15.06
N ASN A 243 -35.71 -18.58 -14.45
CA ASN A 243 -36.45 -19.59 -13.70
C ASN A 243 -37.12 -19.03 -12.45
N ARG A 244 -36.47 -18.06 -11.76
CA ARG A 244 -37.09 -17.36 -10.62
C ARG A 244 -38.27 -16.51 -11.08
N SER A 245 -38.15 -15.76 -12.17
CA SER A 245 -39.27 -14.97 -12.69
C SER A 245 -40.43 -15.86 -13.15
N LEU A 246 -40.14 -16.98 -13.82
CA LEU A 246 -41.14 -18.00 -14.16
C LEU A 246 -41.81 -18.60 -12.91
N SER A 247 -41.06 -18.93 -11.87
CA SER A 247 -41.61 -19.45 -10.61
C SER A 247 -42.45 -18.41 -9.86
N ALA A 248 -42.10 -17.13 -9.98
CA ALA A 248 -42.85 -16.02 -9.41
C ALA A 248 -44.16 -15.78 -10.17
N LEU A 249 -44.14 -15.88 -11.51
CA LEU A 249 -45.36 -15.88 -12.33
C LEU A 249 -46.25 -17.08 -12.02
N SER A 250 -45.69 -18.28 -11.92
CA SER A 250 -46.43 -19.49 -11.55
C SER A 250 -47.09 -19.37 -10.17
N ARG A 251 -46.46 -18.71 -9.20
CA ARG A 251 -47.08 -18.39 -7.90
C ARG A 251 -48.16 -17.31 -8.00
N ALA A 252 -47.99 -16.32 -8.88
CA ALA A 252 -48.99 -15.27 -9.10
C ALA A 252 -50.26 -15.81 -9.79
N ASP A 253 -50.12 -16.82 -10.65
CA ASP A 253 -51.25 -17.50 -11.32
C ASP A 253 -52.00 -18.46 -10.39
N THR A 254 -51.50 -18.71 -9.19
CA THR A 254 -52.27 -19.40 -8.13
C THR A 254 -53.21 -18.41 -7.44
N CYS A 255 -54.11 -17.78 -8.21
CA CYS A 255 -55.20 -16.99 -7.66
C CYS A 255 -56.13 -17.91 -6.85
N THR A 256 -56.08 -17.83 -5.52
CA THR A 256 -57.11 -18.41 -4.66
C THR A 256 -58.46 -17.82 -5.05
N VAL A 257 -59.34 -18.62 -5.66
CA VAL A 257 -60.74 -18.25 -5.89
C VAL A 257 -61.37 -17.97 -4.53
N LYS A 258 -61.51 -16.68 -4.20
CA LYS A 258 -62.16 -16.21 -2.97
C LYS A 258 -63.64 -16.55 -3.09
N ARG A 259 -64.07 -17.68 -2.51
CA ARG A 259 -65.51 -18.02 -2.42
C ARG A 259 -66.22 -16.91 -1.64
N HIS A 260 -67.10 -16.18 -2.32
CA HIS A 260 -68.01 -15.22 -1.69
C HIS A 260 -68.93 -15.93 -0.69
N PRO A 261 -69.21 -15.35 0.50
CA PRO A 261 -70.17 -15.94 1.43
C PRO A 261 -71.58 -15.86 0.81
N ARG A 262 -72.27 -17.02 0.73
CA ARG A 262 -73.68 -17.08 0.32
C ARG A 262 -74.54 -16.31 1.32
N ARG A 263 -75.45 -15.46 0.81
CA ARG A 263 -76.49 -14.80 1.63
C ARG A 263 -77.37 -15.87 2.29
N PRO A 264 -77.87 -15.64 3.52
CA PRO A 264 -78.77 -16.58 4.17
C PRO A 264 -80.12 -16.61 3.44
N ILE A 265 -80.57 -17.82 3.13
CA ILE A 265 -81.90 -18.10 2.58
C ILE A 265 -82.88 -18.03 3.75
N VAL A 266 -83.86 -17.12 3.66
CA VAL A 266 -85.01 -17.06 4.56
C VAL A 266 -85.84 -18.33 4.35
N ARG A 267 -85.99 -19.15 5.39
CA ARG A 267 -86.93 -20.29 5.40
C ARG A 267 -88.29 -19.83 5.92
N THR A 268 -89.34 -20.10 5.17
CA THR A 268 -90.70 -20.26 5.70
C THR A 268 -91.03 -21.76 5.80
N PRO A 269 -91.86 -22.17 6.77
CA PRO A 269 -92.10 -23.58 7.09
C PRO A 269 -93.21 -24.16 6.20
N ASP A 270 -93.09 -25.43 5.80
CA ASP A 270 -94.15 -26.40 6.11
C ASP A 270 -93.78 -27.85 5.74
N GLU A 271 -94.17 -28.69 6.69
CA GLU A 271 -94.68 -30.06 6.63
C GLU A 271 -93.97 -31.21 5.89
N HIS A 272 -93.65 -32.20 6.74
CA HIS A 272 -93.89 -33.64 6.55
C HIS A 272 -93.00 -34.46 5.61
N ASN A 273 -92.14 -35.22 6.29
CA ASN A 273 -92.28 -36.67 6.48
C ASN A 273 -91.28 -37.61 5.78
N TYR A 274 -90.76 -38.50 6.65
CA TYR A 274 -90.41 -39.90 6.48
C TYR A 274 -88.98 -40.35 6.16
N PHE A 275 -88.42 -41.06 7.17
CA PHE A 275 -87.63 -42.31 7.14
C PHE A 275 -86.24 -42.27 6.46
N ALA A 276 -85.18 -42.96 6.91
CA ALA A 276 -84.91 -43.83 8.05
C ALA A 276 -83.38 -43.98 8.19
N PHE A 277 -82.96 -44.42 9.38
CA PHE A 277 -81.65 -44.94 9.75
C PHE A 277 -81.13 -46.03 8.79
N GLN A 278 -79.80 -46.11 8.58
CA GLN A 278 -79.02 -47.27 9.03
C GLN A 278 -77.49 -47.03 8.97
N ALA A 279 -76.87 -47.51 10.06
CA ALA A 279 -75.48 -47.85 10.37
C ALA A 279 -74.37 -47.61 9.33
#